data_AF-A1CF23-F1
#
_entry.id   AF-A1CF23-F1
#
_cell.length_a   1.000
_cell.length_b   1.000
_cell.length_c   1.000
_cell.angle_alpha   90.00
_cell.angle_beta   90.00
_cell.angle_gamma   90.00
#
_symmetry.space_group_name_H-M   'P 1'
#
loop_
_entity.id
_entity.type
_entity.pdbx_description
1 polymer ?
#
loop_
_entity_poly.entity_id
_entity_poly.type
_entity_poly.pdbx_seq_one_letter_code
_entity_poly.pdbx_strand_id
1 'polypeptide(L)'
;MEATAPYLEHPPKRKRESSLSQSGPANESRGAKPIESPNQDSTQPEPPTNDEKVLSVMESFRPLARELERLDEKDPILAAQAARLVALYRRLWESYVAKNAESQRLDKENQQLKNANASLSDKNQQAEHHFLEYNVLLSHYKEAHQKIENGINGVLEGLKGSLVDSADAAHQKQDG
;
A
#
# COMPACT_ATOMS: atom_id res chain seq x y z
N MET A 1 -47.35 -19.11 9.09
CA MET A 1 -46.58 -17.88 8.82
C MET A 1 -45.12 -18.27 8.89
N GLU A 2 -44.53 -18.59 7.75
CA GLU A 2 -43.14 -19.03 7.61
C GLU A 2 -42.21 -17.81 7.63
N ALA A 3 -41.20 -17.83 8.51
CA ALA A 3 -40.19 -16.78 8.60
C ALA A 3 -38.93 -17.24 7.84
N THR A 4 -38.84 -16.81 6.59
CA THR A 4 -37.69 -17.04 5.71
C THR A 4 -36.56 -16.07 6.05
N ALA A 5 -35.39 -16.59 6.41
CA ALA A 5 -34.17 -15.81 6.65
C ALA A 5 -33.64 -15.17 5.34
N PRO A 6 -33.09 -13.94 5.36
CA PRO A 6 -32.57 -13.30 4.16
C PRO A 6 -31.17 -13.83 3.81
N TYR A 7 -31.04 -14.13 2.52
CA TYR A 7 -29.88 -14.68 1.83
C TYR A 7 -28.67 -13.73 1.83
N LEU A 8 -27.47 -14.31 1.93
CA LEU A 8 -26.18 -13.64 1.79
C LEU A 8 -25.98 -13.09 0.38
N GLU A 9 -25.75 -11.78 0.25
CA GLU A 9 -25.28 -11.15 -0.99
C GLU A 9 -23.81 -11.54 -1.25
N HIS A 10 -23.53 -12.03 -2.46
CA HIS A 10 -22.16 -12.18 -2.97
C HIS A 10 -21.87 -11.09 -4.01
N PRO A 11 -20.69 -10.45 -3.96
CA PRO A 11 -20.36 -9.38 -4.91
C PRO A 11 -20.05 -9.93 -6.33
N PRO A 12 -20.38 -9.17 -7.38
CA PRO A 12 -20.27 -9.64 -8.77
C PRO A 12 -18.82 -9.70 -9.26
N LYS A 13 -18.51 -10.79 -9.98
CA LYS A 13 -17.23 -11.02 -10.66
C LYS A 13 -17.04 -10.01 -11.80
N ARG A 14 -15.96 -9.23 -11.76
CA ARG A 14 -15.59 -8.29 -12.84
C ARG A 14 -14.95 -9.05 -14.01
N LYS A 15 -15.39 -8.75 -15.24
CA LYS A 15 -14.81 -9.24 -16.50
C LYS A 15 -13.47 -8.54 -16.76
N ARG A 16 -12.46 -9.31 -17.17
CA ARG A 16 -11.16 -8.81 -17.66
C ARG A 16 -11.29 -8.58 -19.16
N GLU A 17 -11.26 -7.33 -19.59
CA GLU A 17 -11.21 -6.97 -21.01
C GLU A 17 -9.78 -7.16 -21.53
N SER A 18 -9.69 -7.90 -22.63
CA SER A 18 -8.51 -8.07 -23.47
C SER A 18 -8.49 -6.92 -24.47
N SER A 19 -7.34 -6.28 -24.66
CA SER A 19 -7.11 -5.42 -25.83
C SER A 19 -5.70 -5.60 -26.35
N LEU A 20 -5.66 -6.04 -27.61
CA LEU A 20 -4.49 -6.19 -28.46
C LEU A 20 -3.96 -4.83 -28.92
N SER A 21 -2.64 -4.76 -28.94
CA SER A 21 -1.71 -3.97 -29.75
C SER A 21 -2.26 -2.98 -30.79
N GLN A 22 -1.80 -1.73 -30.69
CA GLN A 22 -1.54 -0.87 -31.84
C GLN A 22 -0.36 0.06 -31.55
N SER A 23 0.71 -0.04 -32.34
CA SER A 23 1.74 1.00 -32.46
C SER A 23 2.38 0.88 -33.84
N GLY A 24 2.22 1.96 -34.62
CA GLY A 24 2.93 2.21 -35.88
C GLY A 24 4.27 2.92 -35.66
N PRO A 25 5.06 3.13 -36.74
CA PRO A 25 6.50 3.28 -36.68
C PRO A 25 6.98 4.73 -36.79
N ALA A 26 8.18 5.02 -36.29
CA ALA A 26 9.28 5.65 -37.06
C ALA A 26 10.44 6.11 -36.16
N ASN A 27 11.63 5.86 -36.70
CA ASN A 27 12.80 6.74 -36.77
C ASN A 27 14.01 6.48 -35.85
N GLU A 28 15.17 6.48 -36.51
CA GLU A 28 16.48 6.03 -36.04
C GLU A 28 17.32 7.14 -35.39
N SER A 29 18.31 6.68 -34.63
CA SER A 29 19.68 7.23 -34.53
C SER A 29 19.96 8.37 -33.55
N ARG A 30 20.59 8.03 -32.42
CA ARG A 30 21.99 8.42 -32.10
C ARG A 30 22.49 7.75 -30.83
N GLY A 31 23.75 7.31 -30.87
CA GLY A 31 24.37 6.48 -29.85
C GLY A 31 24.77 7.20 -28.55
N ALA A 32 24.75 6.43 -27.47
CA ALA A 32 25.60 6.54 -26.30
C ALA A 32 25.77 5.14 -25.68
N LYS A 33 26.92 4.92 -25.04
CA LYS A 33 27.54 3.64 -24.63
C LYS A 33 26.69 2.73 -23.72
N PRO A 34 27.04 1.43 -23.60
CA PRO A 34 26.33 0.46 -22.77
C PRO A 34 26.50 0.81 -21.29
N ILE A 35 25.40 1.12 -20.62
CA ILE A 35 25.34 1.11 -19.16
C ILE A 35 24.91 -0.30 -18.77
N GLU A 36 25.82 -0.99 -18.09
CA GLU A 36 25.58 -2.27 -17.42
C GLU A 36 24.30 -2.20 -16.60
N SER A 37 23.39 -3.12 -16.90
CA SER A 37 22.20 -3.41 -16.10
C SER A 37 22.62 -3.81 -14.69
N PRO A 38 22.13 -3.16 -13.62
CA PRO A 38 22.21 -3.70 -12.28
C PRO A 38 21.35 -4.97 -12.26
N ASN A 39 21.99 -6.09 -11.94
CA ASN A 39 21.40 -7.43 -11.84
C ASN A 39 19.98 -7.37 -11.27
N GLN A 40 18.98 -7.69 -12.11
CA GLN A 40 17.70 -8.15 -11.62
C GLN A 40 17.94 -9.55 -11.06
N ASP A 41 18.26 -9.56 -9.77
CA ASP A 41 18.25 -10.76 -8.95
C ASP A 41 16.86 -11.35 -9.05
N SER A 42 16.72 -12.35 -9.91
CA SER A 42 15.53 -13.16 -10.01
C SER A 42 15.53 -14.03 -8.77
N THR A 43 15.11 -13.45 -7.63
CA THR A 43 14.80 -14.21 -6.43
C THR A 43 13.52 -14.99 -6.73
N GLN A 44 13.70 -16.07 -7.46
CA GLN A 44 12.83 -17.22 -7.43
C GLN A 44 12.61 -17.53 -5.94
N PRO A 45 11.35 -17.60 -5.45
CA PRO A 45 11.14 -18.02 -4.07
C PRO A 45 11.64 -19.46 -3.97
N GLU A 46 12.78 -19.61 -3.30
CA GLU A 46 13.26 -20.89 -2.80
C GLU A 46 12.08 -21.61 -2.14
N PRO A 47 11.82 -22.88 -2.50
CA PRO A 47 10.76 -23.65 -1.87
C PRO A 47 11.03 -23.64 -0.36
N PRO A 48 10.00 -23.41 0.49
CA PRO A 48 10.21 -23.39 1.92
C PRO A 48 10.85 -24.72 2.31
N THR A 49 12.01 -24.64 2.94
CA THR A 49 12.76 -25.73 3.58
C THR A 49 11.91 -26.29 4.72
N ASN A 50 10.85 -26.98 4.34
CA ASN A 50 9.94 -27.74 5.20
C ASN A 50 10.40 -29.20 5.27
N ASP A 51 11.58 -29.53 4.72
CA ASP A 51 12.09 -30.89 4.59
C ASP A 51 12.13 -31.61 5.93
N GLU A 52 12.44 -30.91 7.03
CA GLU A 52 12.44 -31.48 8.38
C GLU A 52 11.02 -31.87 8.85
N LYS A 53 10.02 -31.07 8.49
CA LYS A 53 8.61 -31.32 8.83
C LYS A 53 8.00 -32.40 7.94
N VAL A 54 8.40 -32.45 6.67
CA VAL A 54 7.99 -33.50 5.71
C VAL A 54 8.60 -34.85 6.10
N LEU A 55 9.87 -34.87 6.53
CA LEU A 55 10.54 -36.06 7.07
C LEU A 55 9.85 -36.57 8.33
N SER A 56 9.53 -35.69 9.28
CA SER A 56 8.76 -36.04 10.50
C SER A 56 7.39 -36.66 10.18
N VAL A 57 6.75 -36.22 9.10
CA VAL A 57 5.47 -36.78 8.65
C VAL A 57 5.62 -38.17 8.05
N MET A 58 6.68 -38.46 7.29
CA MET A 58 6.96 -39.83 6.84
C MET A 58 7.14 -40.81 8.01
N GLU A 59 7.64 -40.33 9.15
CA GLU A 59 7.70 -41.12 10.37
C GLU A 59 6.32 -41.38 10.99
N SER A 60 5.41 -40.40 10.92
CA SER A 60 4.05 -40.53 11.49
C SER A 60 3.18 -41.57 10.78
N PHE A 61 3.41 -41.82 9.48
CA PHE A 61 2.71 -42.87 8.73
C PHE A 61 3.39 -44.24 8.80
N ARG A 62 4.57 -44.35 9.42
CA ARG A 62 5.36 -45.58 9.50
C ARG A 62 4.61 -46.74 10.21
N PRO A 63 3.83 -46.50 11.29
CA PRO A 63 2.99 -47.55 11.89
C PRO A 63 1.91 -48.06 10.93
N LEU A 64 1.28 -47.16 10.19
CA LEU A 64 0.22 -47.49 9.25
C LEU A 64 0.73 -48.28 8.04
N ALA A 65 1.95 -47.99 7.58
CA ALA A 65 2.61 -48.78 6.55
C ALA A 65 2.82 -50.25 6.97
N ARG A 66 3.22 -50.50 8.22
CA ARG A 66 3.38 -51.86 8.76
C ARG A 66 2.06 -52.62 8.87
N GLU A 67 0.97 -51.93 9.22
CA GLU A 67 -0.37 -52.54 9.24
C GLU A 67 -0.86 -52.87 7.83
N LEU A 68 -0.53 -52.03 6.83
CA LEU A 68 -0.82 -52.34 5.43
C LEU A 68 -0.04 -53.56 4.94
N GLU A 69 1.23 -53.72 5.31
CA GLU A 69 2.02 -54.92 4.99
C GLU A 69 1.39 -56.19 5.60
N ARG A 70 1.03 -56.14 6.89
CA ARG A 70 0.34 -57.26 7.57
C ARG A 70 -1.02 -57.59 6.96
N LEU A 71 -1.70 -56.59 6.43
CA LEU A 71 -2.98 -56.75 5.76
C LEU A 71 -2.79 -57.36 4.37
N ASP A 72 -1.74 -56.97 3.64
CA ASP A 72 -1.40 -57.49 2.32
C ASP A 72 -1.12 -59.00 2.35
N GLU A 73 -0.49 -59.48 3.43
CA GLU A 73 -0.29 -60.91 3.70
C GLU A 73 -1.59 -61.70 3.86
N LYS A 74 -2.68 -61.05 4.33
CA LYS A 74 -3.96 -61.70 4.66
C LYS A 74 -5.03 -61.52 3.58
N ASP A 75 -5.14 -60.31 3.05
CA ASP A 75 -6.09 -59.89 2.03
C ASP A 75 -5.48 -58.76 1.17
N PRO A 76 -4.82 -59.11 0.05
CA PRO A 76 -4.14 -58.14 -0.80
C PRO A 76 -5.10 -57.17 -1.51
N ILE A 77 -6.36 -57.58 -1.72
CA ILE A 77 -7.36 -56.72 -2.37
C ILE A 77 -7.76 -55.60 -1.40
N LEU A 78 -8.05 -55.97 -0.15
CA LEU A 78 -8.37 -55.01 0.91
C LEU A 78 -7.16 -54.13 1.25
N ALA A 79 -5.95 -54.69 1.30
CA ALA A 79 -4.71 -53.93 1.49
C ALA A 79 -4.50 -52.88 0.40
N ALA A 80 -4.73 -53.23 -0.87
CA ALA A 80 -4.63 -52.27 -1.97
C ALA A 80 -5.67 -51.15 -1.88
N GLN A 81 -6.90 -51.43 -1.41
CA GLN A 81 -7.91 -50.41 -1.17
C GLN A 81 -7.53 -49.49 -0.01
N ALA A 82 -7.06 -50.06 1.10
CA ALA A 82 -6.59 -49.30 2.26
C ALA A 82 -5.37 -48.43 1.91
N ALA A 83 -4.41 -48.96 1.15
CA ALA A 83 -3.24 -48.22 0.68
C ALA A 83 -3.63 -47.00 -0.18
N ARG A 84 -4.63 -47.14 -1.06
CA ARG A 84 -5.17 -46.01 -1.84
C ARG A 84 -5.76 -44.93 -0.93
N LEU A 85 -6.52 -45.31 0.09
CA LEU A 85 -7.08 -44.36 1.05
C LEU A 85 -5.99 -43.63 1.84
N VAL A 86 -4.99 -44.35 2.33
CA VAL A 86 -3.85 -43.77 3.05
C VAL A 86 -3.07 -42.80 2.17
N ALA A 87 -2.85 -43.15 0.90
CA ALA A 87 -2.19 -42.26 -0.05
C ALA A 87 -2.98 -40.96 -0.29
N LEU A 88 -4.31 -41.02 -0.38
CA LEU A 88 -5.16 -39.84 -0.51
C LEU A 88 -5.10 -38.95 0.75
N TYR A 89 -5.19 -39.56 1.93
CA TYR A 89 -5.12 -38.84 3.19
C TYR A 89 -3.76 -38.14 3.37
N ARG A 90 -2.66 -38.83 3.05
CA ARG A 90 -1.31 -38.25 3.12
C ARG A 90 -1.18 -37.01 2.24
N ARG A 91 -1.66 -37.08 0.99
CA ARG A 91 -1.66 -35.92 0.07
C ARG A 91 -2.50 -34.75 0.59
N LEU A 92 -3.67 -35.04 1.18
CA LEU A 92 -4.51 -34.02 1.77
C LEU A 92 -3.81 -33.33 2.95
N TRP A 93 -3.17 -34.11 3.82
CA TRP A 93 -2.40 -33.59 4.95
C TRP A 93 -1.23 -32.71 4.50
N GLU A 94 -0.43 -33.17 3.53
CA GLU A 94 0.67 -32.40 2.95
C GLU A 94 0.17 -31.05 2.40
N SER A 95 -0.95 -31.06 1.66
CA SER A 95 -1.58 -29.85 1.14
C SER A 95 -2.07 -28.91 2.25
N TYR A 96 -2.69 -29.47 3.29
CA TYR A 96 -3.15 -28.71 4.44
C TYR A 96 -1.99 -28.04 5.18
N VAL A 97 -0.91 -28.77 5.45
CA VAL A 97 0.28 -28.23 6.15
C VAL A 97 0.93 -27.11 5.34
N ALA A 98 1.08 -27.29 4.02
CA ALA A 98 1.63 -26.26 3.14
C ALA A 98 0.78 -24.99 3.15
N LYS A 99 -0.54 -25.13 2.97
CA LYS A 99 -1.47 -23.99 3.02
C LYS A 99 -1.51 -23.32 4.39
N ASN A 100 -1.43 -24.09 5.47
CA ASN A 100 -1.40 -23.53 6.82
C ASN A 100 -0.12 -22.72 7.06
N ALA A 101 1.03 -23.20 6.60
CA ALA A 101 2.28 -22.44 6.69
C ALA A 101 2.22 -21.13 5.88
N GLU A 102 1.64 -21.17 4.68
CA GLU A 102 1.40 -19.99 3.86
C GLU A 102 0.44 -19.00 4.56
N SER A 103 -0.67 -19.49 5.12
CA SER A 103 -1.61 -18.66 5.89
C SER A 103 -0.92 -17.96 7.06
N GLN A 104 -0.10 -18.69 7.82
CA GLN A 104 0.66 -18.12 8.94
C GLN A 104 1.66 -17.06 8.49
N ARG A 105 2.29 -17.23 7.32
CA ARG A 105 3.17 -16.20 6.74
C ARG A 105 2.36 -14.96 6.37
N LEU A 106 1.25 -15.13 5.66
CA LEU A 106 0.38 -14.03 5.24
C LEU A 106 -0.20 -13.27 6.45
N ASP A 107 -0.56 -13.96 7.52
CA ASP A 107 -1.06 -13.32 8.75
C ASP A 107 0.01 -12.42 9.38
N LYS A 108 1.27 -12.87 9.40
CA LYS A 108 2.41 -12.05 9.90
C LYS A 108 2.64 -10.83 9.02
N GLU A 109 2.67 -11.00 7.70
CA GLU A 109 2.83 -9.90 6.75
C GLU A 109 1.68 -8.89 6.87
N ASN A 110 0.44 -9.36 6.99
CA ASN A 110 -0.74 -8.52 7.18
C ASN A 110 -0.64 -7.72 8.49
N GLN A 111 -0.19 -8.34 9.57
CA GLN A 111 0.04 -7.65 10.83
C GLN A 111 1.13 -6.56 10.71
N GLN A 112 2.21 -6.83 9.99
CA GLN A 112 3.25 -5.83 9.72
C GLN A 112 2.69 -4.66 8.91
N LEU A 113 1.89 -4.93 7.87
CA LEU A 113 1.24 -3.90 7.06
C LEU A 113 0.27 -3.05 7.88
N LYS A 114 -0.52 -3.65 8.77
CA LYS A 114 -1.41 -2.91 9.68
C LYS A 114 -0.63 -1.97 10.58
N ASN A 115 0.47 -2.44 11.16
CA ASN A 115 1.32 -1.62 12.03
C ASN A 115 1.97 -0.46 11.26
N ALA A 116 2.49 -0.74 10.04
CA ALA A 116 3.07 0.28 9.19
C ALA A 116 2.04 1.34 8.76
N ASN A 117 0.82 0.90 8.40
CA ASN A 117 -0.25 1.80 8.02
C ASN A 117 -0.69 2.70 9.19
N ALA A 118 -0.82 2.15 10.41
CA ALA A 118 -1.11 2.94 11.60
C ALA A 118 -0.04 4.03 11.81
N SER A 119 1.25 3.65 11.74
CA SER A 119 2.35 4.62 11.90
C SER A 119 2.35 5.71 10.82
N LEU A 120 2.05 5.36 9.56
CA LEU A 120 1.95 6.33 8.48
C LEU A 120 0.74 7.26 8.66
N SER A 121 -0.40 6.72 9.11
CA SER A 121 -1.58 7.51 9.42
C SER A 121 -1.29 8.55 10.50
N ASP A 122 -0.61 8.16 11.58
CA ASP A 122 -0.24 9.08 12.66
C ASP A 122 0.68 10.20 12.17
N LYS A 123 1.69 9.85 11.36
CA LYS A 123 2.59 10.83 10.75
C LYS A 123 1.87 11.78 9.80
N ASN A 124 0.93 11.26 9.02
CA ASN A 124 0.14 12.08 8.10
C ASN A 124 -0.72 13.08 8.89
N GLN A 125 -1.41 12.63 9.93
CA GLN A 125 -2.19 13.50 10.80
C GLN A 125 -1.31 14.59 11.46
N GLN A 126 -0.11 14.24 11.89
CA GLN A 126 0.84 15.22 12.44
C GLN A 126 1.27 16.25 11.38
N ALA A 127 1.56 15.80 10.16
CA ALA A 127 1.94 16.69 9.06
C ALA A 127 0.80 17.65 8.68
N GLU A 128 -0.44 17.15 8.64
CA GLU A 128 -1.64 17.95 8.39
C GLU A 128 -1.84 19.01 9.48
N HIS A 129 -1.64 18.64 10.74
CA HIS A 129 -1.70 19.59 11.86
C HIS A 129 -0.69 20.72 11.69
N HIS A 130 0.58 20.38 11.44
CA HIS A 130 1.62 21.39 11.22
C HIS A 130 1.34 22.27 10.00
N PHE A 131 0.84 21.68 8.91
CA PHE A 131 0.44 22.44 7.72
C PHE A 131 -0.63 23.49 8.07
N LEU A 132 -1.62 23.11 8.88
CA LEU A 132 -2.66 24.04 9.32
C LEU A 132 -2.09 25.18 10.19
N GLU A 133 -1.20 24.86 11.14
CA GLU A 133 -0.51 25.86 11.96
C GLU A 133 0.27 26.86 11.11
N TYR A 134 1.02 26.37 10.12
CA TYR A 134 1.77 27.24 9.19
C TYR A 134 0.84 28.15 8.38
N ASN A 135 -0.31 27.64 7.92
CA ASN A 135 -1.27 28.47 7.17
C ASN A 135 -1.88 29.57 8.03
N VAL A 136 -2.19 29.29 9.30
CA VAL A 136 -2.66 30.31 10.25
C VAL A 136 -1.58 31.38 10.44
N LEU A 137 -0.34 30.96 10.69
CA LEU A 137 0.78 31.88 10.90
C LEU A 137 1.05 32.75 9.66
N LEU A 138 1.02 32.15 8.47
CA LEU A 138 1.21 32.85 7.20
C LEU A 138 0.10 33.88 6.96
N SER A 139 -1.14 33.55 7.30
CA SER A 139 -2.27 34.48 7.19
C SER A 139 -2.10 35.68 8.13
N HIS A 140 -1.68 35.42 9.37
CA HIS A 140 -1.36 36.49 10.33
C HIS A 140 -0.26 37.41 9.82
N TYR A 141 0.85 36.85 9.30
CA TYR A 141 1.92 37.67 8.73
C TYR A 141 1.45 38.47 7.53
N LYS A 142 0.65 37.88 6.64
CA LYS A 142 0.10 38.60 5.48
C LYS A 142 -0.76 39.79 5.91
N GLU A 143 -1.59 39.61 6.93
CA GLU A 143 -2.40 40.69 7.49
C GLU A 143 -1.54 41.80 8.11
N ALA A 144 -0.51 41.44 8.88
CA ALA A 144 0.41 42.40 9.49
C ALA A 144 1.16 43.22 8.43
N HIS A 145 1.65 42.56 7.37
CA HIS A 145 2.29 43.27 6.24
C HIS A 145 1.31 44.24 5.57
N GLN A 146 0.08 43.80 5.30
CA GLN A 146 -0.93 44.68 4.70
C GLN A 146 -1.24 45.91 5.57
N LYS A 147 -1.31 45.73 6.89
CA LYS A 147 -1.50 46.85 7.83
C LYS A 147 -0.33 47.84 7.78
N ILE A 148 0.90 47.35 7.70
CA ILE A 148 2.10 48.19 7.57
C ILE A 148 2.06 48.97 6.25
N GLU A 149 1.80 48.30 5.13
CA GLU A 149 1.69 48.95 3.82
C GLU A 149 0.61 50.04 3.81
N ASN A 150 -0.57 49.74 4.34
CA ASN A 150 -1.66 50.71 4.43
C ASN A 150 -1.30 51.89 5.33
N GLY A 151 -0.60 51.64 6.45
CA GLY A 151 -0.11 52.70 7.34
C GLY A 151 0.90 53.62 6.66
N ILE A 152 1.87 53.05 5.94
CA ILE A 152 2.86 53.81 5.17
C ILE A 152 2.17 54.66 4.11
N ASN A 153 1.27 54.09 3.32
CA ASN A 153 0.50 54.83 2.31
C ASN A 153 -0.30 55.97 2.94
N GLY A 154 -0.93 55.73 4.09
CA GLY A 154 -1.67 56.77 4.82
C GLY A 154 -0.79 57.95 5.25
N VAL A 155 0.42 57.70 5.75
CA VAL A 155 1.38 58.75 6.11
C VAL A 155 1.84 59.52 4.87
N LEU A 156 2.14 58.83 3.77
CA LEU A 156 2.58 59.45 2.52
C LEU A 156 1.50 60.37 1.93
N GLU A 157 0.25 59.93 1.89
CA GLU A 157 -0.87 60.76 1.42
C GLU A 157 -1.13 61.96 2.35
N GLY A 158 -1.01 61.78 3.67
CA GLY A 158 -1.11 62.88 4.64
C GLY A 158 -0.05 63.96 4.44
N LEU A 159 1.21 63.55 4.19
CA LEU A 159 2.30 64.49 3.87
C LEU A 159 2.03 65.23 2.56
N LYS A 160 1.55 64.54 1.53
CA LYS A 160 1.22 65.14 0.24
C LYS A 160 0.10 66.19 0.35
N GLY A 161 -0.94 65.90 1.13
CA GLY A 161 -2.00 66.87 1.42
C GLY A 161 -1.47 68.13 2.12
N SER A 162 -0.67 67.95 3.17
CA SER A 162 -0.08 69.08 3.91
C SER A 162 0.85 69.97 3.07
N LEU A 163 1.54 69.38 2.08
CA LEU A 163 2.42 70.10 1.16
C LEU A 163 1.62 71.00 0.20
N VAL A 164 0.48 70.52 -0.30
CA VAL A 164 -0.44 71.28 -1.16
C VAL A 164 -1.08 72.42 -0.39
N ASP A 165 -1.59 72.14 0.82
CA ASP A 165 -2.20 73.16 1.69
C ASP A 165 -1.20 74.27 2.09
N SER A 166 0.06 73.91 2.30
CA SER A 166 1.13 74.88 2.59
C SER A 166 1.52 75.74 1.37
N ALA A 167 1.41 75.21 0.15
CA ALA A 167 1.71 75.96 -1.07
C ALA A 167 0.58 76.95 -1.41
N ASP A 168 -0.67 76.56 -1.23
CA ASP A 168 -1.83 77.42 -1.45
C ASP A 168 -1.90 78.56 -0.42
N ALA A 169 -1.57 78.29 0.85
CA ALA A 169 -1.49 79.31 1.89
C ALA A 169 -0.36 80.34 1.67
N ALA A 170 0.69 79.98 0.93
CA ALA A 170 1.77 80.90 0.57
C ALA A 170 1.38 81.84 -0.59
N HIS A 171 0.57 81.36 -1.54
CA HIS A 171 0.08 82.18 -2.65
C HIS A 171 -0.98 83.21 -2.22
N GLN A 172 -1.84 82.89 -1.25
CA GLN A 172 -2.82 83.86 -0.72
C GLN A 172 -2.22 85.05 0.06
N LYS A 173 -0.95 84.96 0.49
CA LYS A 173 -0.27 86.04 1.22
C LYS A 173 0.49 87.04 0.34
N GLN A 174 0.58 86.82 -0.98
CA GLN A 174 1.28 87.72 -1.90
C GLN A 174 0.36 88.68 -2.68
N ASP A 175 -0.96 88.46 -2.67
CA ASP A 175 -1.96 89.28 -3.38
C ASP A 175 -2.80 90.20 -2.45
N GLY A 176 -2.37 90.41 -1.21
CA GLY A 176 -3.04 91.25 -0.19
C GLY A 176 -2.34 92.57 0.07
#